data_AF-A0A499UUH4-F1
#
_entry.id   AF-A0A499UUH4-F1
#
_cell.length_a   1.000
_cell.length_b   1.000
_cell.length_c   1.000
_cell.angle_alpha   90.00
_cell.angle_beta   90.00
_cell.angle_gamma   90.00
#
_symmetry.space_group_name_H-M   'P 1'
#
loop_
_entity.id
_entity.type
_entity.pdbx_description
1 polymer ?
#
loop_
_entity_poly.entity_id
_entity_poly.type
_entity_poly.pdbx_seq_one_letter_code
_entity_poly.pdbx_strand_id
1 'polypeptide(L)' 'MAFALFKVGLALILGHEGAERQAYVAELKAALYGYLAPVLGTEGVRTRP' A
#
# COMPACT_ATOMS: atom_id res chain seq x y z
N MET A 1 -4.74 8.54 -9.82
CA MET A 1 -4.14 8.82 -8.49
C MET A 1 -3.30 7.64 -7.95
N ALA A 2 -3.78 6.39 -8.03
CA ALA A 2 -3.01 5.21 -7.57
C ALA A 2 -1.59 5.07 -8.18
N PHE A 3 -1.40 5.44 -9.45
CA PHE A 3 -0.07 5.40 -10.09
C PHE A 3 0.94 6.38 -9.46
N ALA A 4 0.52 7.59 -9.07
CA ALA A 4 1.38 8.56 -8.41
C ALA A 4 1.79 8.06 -7.01
N LEU A 5 0.83 7.45 -6.28
CA LEU A 5 1.09 6.82 -4.98
C LEU A 5 2.10 5.67 -5.09
N PHE A 6 1.92 4.80 -6.08
CA PHE A 6 2.88 3.73 -6.38
C PHE A 6 4.28 4.27 -6.64
N LYS A 7 4.41 5.28 -7.51
CA LYS A 7 5.70 5.86 -7.87
C LYS A 7 6.41 6.51 -6.68
N VAL A 8 5.70 7.27 -5.86
CA VAL A 8 6.27 7.92 -4.66
C VAL A 8 6.63 6.88 -3.60
N GLY A 9 5.76 5.89 -3.37
CA GLY A 9 6.04 4.78 -2.44
C GLY A 9 7.25 3.94 -2.87
N LEU A 10 7.44 3.70 -4.17
CA LEU A 10 8.65 3.07 -4.67
C LEU A 10 9.91 3.89 -4.37
N ALA A 11 9.87 5.21 -4.56
CA ALA A 11 11.02 6.05 -4.23
C ALA A 11 11.42 5.95 -2.75
N LEU A 12 10.43 5.87 -1.84
CA LEU A 12 10.67 5.64 -0.41
C LEU A 12 11.25 4.25 -0.14
N ILE A 13 10.74 3.20 -0.78
CA ILE A 13 11.24 1.83 -0.61
C ILE A 13 12.67 1.67 -1.12
N LEU A 14 13.02 2.34 -2.23
CA LEU A 14 14.37 2.28 -2.80
C LEU A 14 15.37 3.14 -2.03
N GLY A 15 14.91 4.18 -1.31
CA GLY A 15 15.77 5.07 -0.53
C GLY A 15 16.12 4.56 0.88
N HIS A 16 15.52 3.45 1.33
CA HIS A 16 15.69 2.94 2.69
C HIS A 16 15.97 1.43 2.69
N GLU A 17 16.57 0.94 3.77
CA GLU A 17 16.90 -0.47 3.96
C GLU A 17 16.33 -1.00 5.29
N GLY A 18 16.49 -2.30 5.54
CA GLY A 18 16.14 -2.91 6.82
C GLY A 18 14.65 -2.78 7.20
N ALA A 19 14.39 -2.39 8.45
CA ALA A 19 13.04 -2.33 9.01
C ALA A 19 12.19 -1.21 8.40
N GLU A 20 12.78 -0.07 8.07
CA GLU A 20 12.09 1.08 7.48
C GLU A 20 11.55 0.75 6.09
N ARG A 21 12.36 0.07 5.26
CA ARG A 21 11.91 -0.43 3.96
C ARG A 21 10.69 -1.35 4.08
N GLN A 22 10.69 -2.24 5.07
CA GLN A 22 9.57 -3.17 5.28
C GLN A 22 8.29 -2.45 5.69
N ALA A 23 8.41 -1.43 6.56
CA ALA A 23 7.28 -0.58 6.93
C ALA A 23 6.69 0.14 5.70
N TYR A 24 7.52 0.76 4.87
CA TYR A 24 7.06 1.42 3.64
C TYR A 24 6.42 0.46 2.64
N VAL A 25 6.95 -0.77 2.51
CA VAL A 25 6.33 -1.81 1.67
C VAL A 25 4.94 -2.18 2.19
N ALA A 26 4.77 -2.34 3.50
CA ALA A 26 3.49 -2.71 4.10
C ALA A 26 2.44 -1.61 3.91
N GLU A 27 2.80 -0.36 4.19
CA GLU A 27 1.91 0.80 4.02
C GLU A 27 1.53 1.02 2.57
N LEU A 28 2.49 0.95 1.64
CA LEU A 28 2.22 1.11 0.22
C LEU A 28 1.23 0.05 -0.29
N LYS A 29 1.42 -1.21 0.11
CA LYS A 29 0.50 -2.30 -0.26
C LYS A 29 -0.89 -2.07 0.32
N ALA A 30 -0.99 -1.71 1.60
CA ALA A 30 -2.27 -1.45 2.25
C ALA A 30 -3.04 -0.34 1.54
N ALA A 31 -2.37 0.76 1.18
CA ALA A 31 -2.98 1.86 0.46
C ALA A 31 -3.41 1.47 -0.96
N LEU A 32 -2.59 0.72 -1.70
CA LEU A 32 -2.94 0.24 -3.05
C LEU A 32 -4.11 -0.74 -3.02
N TYR A 33 -4.13 -1.67 -2.06
CA TYR A 33 -5.26 -2.57 -1.87
C TYR A 33 -6.52 -1.83 -1.45
N GLY A 34 -6.42 -0.79 -0.62
CA GLY A 34 -7.54 0.09 -0.29
C GLY A 34 -8.12 0.80 -1.52
N TYR A 35 -7.27 1.25 -2.45
CA TYR A 35 -7.73 1.82 -3.72
C TYR A 35 -8.39 0.80 -4.65
N LEU A 36 -7.93 -0.45 -4.63
CA LEU A 36 -8.48 -1.54 -5.45
C LEU A 36 -9.72 -2.17 -4.83
N ALA A 37 -9.91 -2.07 -3.52
CA ALA A 37 -11.02 -2.70 -2.80
C ALA A 37 -12.42 -2.40 -3.36
N PRO A 38 -12.79 -1.13 -3.64
CA PRO A 38 -14.09 -0.81 -4.26
C PRO A 38 -14.23 -1.37 -5.68
N VAL A 39 -13.13 -1.49 -6.42
CA VAL A 39 -13.12 -2.02 -7.79
C VAL A 39 -13.27 -3.55 -7.80
N LEU A 40 -12.68 -4.21 -6.81
CA LEU A 40 -12.69 -5.67 -6.68
C LEU A 40 -13.85 -6.19 -5.82
N GLY A 41 -14.65 -5.31 -5.21
CA GLY A 41 -15.71 -5.68 -4.28
C GLY A 41 -15.19 -6.32 -2.99
N THR A 42 -13.92 -6.10 -2.63
CA THR A 42 -13.30 -6.69 -1.43
C THR A 42 -13.50 -5.85 -0.17
N GLU A 43 -14.22 -4.73 -0.26
CA GLU A 43 -14.55 -3.84 0.87
C GLU A 43 -15.25 -4.55 2.04
N GLY A 44 -15.86 -5.72 1.78
CA GLY A 44 -16.50 -6.58 2.77
C GLY A 44 -15.54 -7.38 3.68
N VAL A 45 -14.24 -7.50 3.35
CA VAL A 45 -13.24 -8.12 4.24
C VAL A 45 -12.66 -7.05 5.18
N ARG A 46 -13.54 -6.42 5.96
CA ARG A 46 -13.14 -5.80 7.22
C ARG A 46 -13.40 -6.84 8.31
N THR A 47 -12.45 -7.74 8.54
CA THR A 47 -12.41 -8.47 9.81
C THR A 47 -12.11 -7.45 10.90
N ARG A 48 -13.17 -6.82 11.41
CA ARG A 48 -13.12 -6.06 12.65
C ARG A 48 -12.95 -7.08 13.80
N PRO A 49 -12.06 -6.82 14.78
CA PRO A 49 -11.91 -7.67 15.96
C PRO A 49 -13.19 -7.70 16.81
#